data_AF-A0AA39H8Q3-F1
#
_entry.id   AF-A0AA39H8Q3-F1
#
_cell.length_a   1.000
_cell.length_b   1.000
_cell.length_c   1.000
_cell.angle_alpha   90.00
_cell.angle_beta   90.00
_cell.angle_gamma   90.00
#
_symmetry.space_group_name_H-M   'P 1'
#
loop_
_entity.id
_entity.type
_entity.pdbx_description
1 polymer ?
#
loop_
_entity_poly.entity_id
_entity_poly.type
_entity_poly.pdbx_seq_one_letter_code
_entity_poly.pdbx_strand_id
1 'polypeptide(L)'
;MNVFLFDPNEYNRLYSCSAMTKEEWCQKGVSRPLHCAIYVSMGTVFLSIYIPVLMSLLQGKYAKHSCYRIMIFIGVQDLIFLALLTAVQPYLFYTGAVYCCSPAVTYLMGSTINALRVTQTTSASLLALNRLADIIQCKSTSWLFEGNIVYVWMIAIVVYSGYYLFFIPPVIVTSVNHVGSPNPYSGVDDSRVPIIDRNQYKNMALFYNDSTFIVVLSVVYVLLILTIFWKVRKVNSAYMTKAKIVLLLQVTLICGLSYATIVLFFVLPGSVQWIDGYIFRAEGDKKGPHRLLNQKNRFNSDVRALSVRRTKKS
;
A
#
# COMPACT_ATOMS: atom_id res chain seq x y z
N MET A 1 3.04 8.80 12.35
CA MET A 1 2.88 8.52 13.80
C MET A 1 3.14 9.72 14.71
N ASN A 2 3.99 10.69 14.34
CA ASN A 2 4.30 11.87 15.14
C ASN A 2 3.03 12.64 15.54
N VAL A 3 2.16 12.93 14.56
CA VAL A 3 0.87 13.60 14.82
C VAL A 3 0.02 12.80 15.81
N PHE A 4 -0.06 11.47 15.64
CA PHE A 4 -0.84 10.60 16.53
C PHE A 4 -0.31 10.52 17.96
N LEU A 5 1.01 10.54 18.16
CA LEU A 5 1.64 10.31 19.47
C LEU A 5 1.99 11.60 20.22
N PHE A 6 2.38 12.66 19.51
CA PHE A 6 3.05 13.83 20.10
C PHE A 6 2.35 15.16 19.81
N ASP A 7 1.41 15.20 18.86
CA ASP A 7 0.64 16.41 18.52
C ASP A 7 -0.87 16.18 18.59
N PRO A 8 -1.44 16.15 19.82
CA PRO A 8 -2.86 15.89 20.00
C PRO A 8 -3.75 16.97 19.37
N ASN A 9 -3.26 18.21 19.24
CA ASN A 9 -4.01 19.30 18.64
C ASN A 9 -4.16 19.09 17.13
N GLU A 10 -3.06 18.80 16.45
CA GLU A 10 -3.08 18.52 15.02
C GLU A 10 -3.81 17.22 14.71
N TYR A 11 -3.67 16.20 15.57
CA TYR A 11 -4.45 14.97 15.45
C TYR A 11 -5.95 15.22 15.57
N ASN A 12 -6.39 15.98 16.57
CA ASN A 12 -7.81 16.33 16.72
C ASN A 12 -8.32 17.18 15.55
N ARG A 13 -7.47 18.04 14.97
CA ARG A 13 -7.85 18.83 13.81
C ARG A 13 -8.05 17.98 12.56
N LEU A 14 -7.17 17.01 12.31
CA LEU A 14 -7.15 16.22 11.06
C LEU A 14 -7.86 14.87 11.13
N TYR A 15 -7.98 14.27 12.31
CA TYR A 15 -8.41 12.88 12.50
C TYR A 15 -9.45 12.72 13.62
N SER A 16 -10.08 13.81 14.09
CA SER A 16 -11.10 13.71 15.13
C SER A 16 -12.34 12.94 14.66
N CYS A 17 -12.84 12.07 15.54
CA CYS A 17 -14.10 11.36 15.36
C CYS A 17 -15.25 11.99 16.16
N SER A 18 -15.06 13.18 16.75
CA SER A 18 -16.02 13.83 17.65
C SER A 18 -17.31 14.32 16.98
N ALA A 19 -17.40 14.28 15.66
CA ALA A 19 -18.57 14.74 14.92
C ALA A 19 -19.83 13.89 15.16
N MET A 20 -19.65 12.61 15.51
CA MET A 20 -20.72 11.60 15.62
C MET A 20 -20.33 10.55 16.68
N THR A 21 -21.30 9.79 17.19
CA THR A 21 -20.98 8.67 18.08
C THR A 21 -20.30 7.54 17.31
N LYS A 22 -19.60 6.66 18.01
CA LYS A 22 -18.91 5.52 17.40
C LYS A 22 -19.88 4.61 16.64
N GLU A 23 -21.06 4.40 17.19
CA GLU A 23 -22.12 3.58 16.60
C GLU A 23 -22.62 4.20 15.29
N GLU A 24 -22.85 5.52 15.29
CA GLU A 24 -23.25 6.25 14.09
C GLU A 24 -22.16 6.19 13.00
N TRP A 25 -20.89 6.32 13.37
CA TRP A 25 -19.77 6.15 12.45
C TRP A 25 -19.75 4.76 11.83
N CYS A 26 -19.88 3.71 12.64
CA CYS A 26 -19.83 2.34 12.15
C CYS A 26 -21.02 1.98 11.26
N GLN A 27 -22.17 2.65 11.41
CA GLN A 27 -23.29 2.50 10.48
C GLN A 27 -23.06 3.11 9.10
N LYS A 28 -22.11 4.05 8.95
CA LYS A 28 -21.74 4.61 7.63
C LYS A 28 -20.89 3.64 6.80
N GLY A 29 -20.39 2.58 7.44
CA GLY A 29 -19.62 1.54 6.81
C GLY A 29 -20.40 0.66 5.83
N VAL A 30 -19.72 0.14 4.82
CA VAL A 30 -20.30 -0.83 3.87
C VAL A 30 -19.54 -2.13 3.96
N SER A 31 -20.20 -3.21 4.40
CA SER A 31 -19.58 -4.55 4.38
C SER A 31 -19.40 -5.02 2.94
N ARG A 32 -18.18 -5.43 2.59
CA ARG A 32 -17.78 -5.86 1.25
C ARG A 32 -17.14 -7.25 1.31
N PRO A 33 -17.92 -8.33 1.55
CA PRO A 33 -17.39 -9.68 1.71
C PRO A 33 -16.65 -10.18 0.46
N LEU A 34 -17.08 -9.79 -0.75
CA LEU A 34 -16.38 -10.14 -1.98
C LEU A 34 -14.97 -9.54 -2.05
N HIS A 35 -14.80 -8.28 -1.66
CA HIS A 35 -13.49 -7.64 -1.62
C HIS A 35 -12.59 -8.30 -0.58
N CYS A 36 -13.13 -8.62 0.59
CA CYS A 36 -12.42 -9.40 1.60
C CYS A 36 -11.92 -10.74 1.01
N ALA A 37 -12.79 -11.52 0.38
CA ALA A 37 -12.44 -12.82 -0.20
C ALA A 37 -11.33 -12.71 -1.26
N ILE A 38 -11.41 -11.71 -2.14
CA ILE A 38 -10.38 -11.46 -3.17
C ILE A 38 -9.02 -11.12 -2.53
N TYR A 39 -8.98 -10.22 -1.55
CA TYR A 39 -7.72 -9.83 -0.92
C TYR A 39 -7.10 -10.97 -0.11
N VAL A 40 -7.91 -11.75 0.63
CA VAL A 40 -7.42 -12.90 1.39
C VAL A 40 -6.88 -13.99 0.46
N SER A 41 -7.61 -14.30 -0.62
CA SER A 41 -7.18 -15.32 -1.58
C SER A 41 -5.89 -14.93 -2.31
N MET A 42 -5.82 -13.72 -2.88
CA MET A 42 -4.61 -13.20 -3.52
C MET A 42 -3.43 -13.16 -2.54
N GLY A 43 -3.68 -12.68 -1.33
CA GLY A 43 -2.71 -12.63 -0.25
C GLY A 43 -2.10 -13.98 0.09
N THR A 44 -2.96 -14.98 0.24
CA THR A 44 -2.57 -16.37 0.54
C THR A 44 -1.72 -16.97 -0.58
N VAL A 45 -2.09 -16.72 -1.84
CA VAL A 45 -1.30 -17.15 -3.01
C VAL A 45 0.09 -16.51 -2.98
N PHE A 46 0.18 -15.19 -2.78
CA PHE A 46 1.48 -14.50 -2.73
C PHE A 46 2.36 -14.97 -1.57
N LEU A 47 1.79 -15.13 -0.36
CA LEU A 47 2.52 -15.68 0.79
C LEU A 47 3.05 -17.09 0.50
N SER A 48 2.24 -17.94 -0.14
CA SER A 48 2.63 -19.32 -0.48
C SER A 48 3.78 -19.39 -1.48
N ILE A 49 3.95 -18.36 -2.32
CA ILE A 49 5.08 -18.24 -3.25
C ILE A 49 6.31 -17.63 -2.56
N TYR A 50 6.12 -16.62 -1.71
CA TYR A 50 7.22 -15.92 -1.05
C TYR A 50 7.97 -16.79 -0.03
N ILE A 51 7.26 -17.61 0.74
CA ILE A 51 7.84 -18.50 1.75
C ILE A 51 8.90 -19.45 1.14
N PRO A 52 8.60 -20.27 0.12
CA PRO A 52 9.59 -21.18 -0.46
C PRO A 52 10.74 -20.44 -1.14
N VAL A 53 10.48 -19.29 -1.76
CA VAL A 53 11.54 -18.44 -2.33
C VAL A 53 12.49 -17.98 -1.24
N LEU A 54 11.98 -17.47 -0.12
CA LEU A 54 12.80 -17.04 1.00
C LEU A 54 13.56 -18.21 1.64
N MET A 55 12.92 -19.37 1.81
CA MET A 55 13.59 -20.57 2.33
C MET A 55 14.76 -21.01 1.43
N SER A 56 14.61 -20.94 0.11
CA SER A 56 15.72 -21.21 -0.83
C SER A 56 16.87 -20.19 -0.70
N LEU A 57 16.53 -18.94 -0.33
CA LEU A 57 17.47 -17.86 -0.03
C LEU A 57 18.03 -17.93 1.40
N LEU A 58 17.63 -18.86 2.25
CA LEU A 58 18.25 -19.04 3.57
C LEU A 58 19.24 -20.21 3.60
N GLN A 59 19.22 -21.08 2.59
CA GLN A 59 20.14 -22.24 2.47
C GLN A 59 21.62 -21.86 2.24
N GLY A 60 21.95 -20.57 2.18
CA GLY A 60 23.29 -20.06 2.45
C GLY A 60 24.36 -20.30 1.39
N LYS A 61 24.06 -21.03 0.29
CA LYS A 61 25.03 -21.34 -0.78
C LYS A 61 25.71 -20.09 -1.37
N TYR A 62 25.13 -18.91 -1.24
CA TYR A 62 25.65 -17.64 -1.76
C TYR A 62 25.64 -16.49 -0.73
N ALA A 63 25.62 -16.79 0.58
CA ALA A 63 25.48 -15.80 1.66
C ALA A 63 26.60 -14.75 1.73
N LYS A 64 27.75 -15.01 1.08
CA LYS A 64 28.87 -14.07 0.97
C LYS A 64 28.59 -12.92 0.00
N HIS A 65 27.64 -13.06 -0.92
CA HIS A 65 27.33 -12.04 -1.90
C HIS A 65 26.33 -11.00 -1.37
N SER A 66 26.67 -9.74 -1.57
CA SER A 66 25.90 -8.56 -1.20
C SER A 66 24.45 -8.61 -1.66
N CYS A 67 24.23 -9.04 -2.91
CA CYS A 67 22.89 -9.20 -3.43
C CYS A 67 22.04 -10.18 -2.62
N TYR A 68 22.61 -11.30 -2.19
CA TYR A 68 21.86 -12.32 -1.46
C TYR A 68 21.34 -11.78 -0.14
N ARG A 69 22.16 -10.98 0.56
CA ARG A 69 21.77 -10.27 1.78
C ARG A 69 20.62 -9.30 1.51
N ILE A 70 20.69 -8.53 0.42
CA ILE A 70 19.62 -7.59 0.02
C ILE A 70 18.32 -8.35 -0.32
N MET A 71 18.41 -9.48 -1.01
CA MET A 71 17.24 -10.29 -1.38
C MET A 71 16.55 -10.91 -0.16
N ILE A 72 17.31 -11.39 0.83
CA ILE A 72 16.74 -11.85 2.11
C ILE A 72 16.04 -10.68 2.81
N PHE A 73 16.68 -9.51 2.88
CA PHE A 73 16.10 -8.32 3.50
C PHE A 73 14.76 -7.96 2.85
N ILE A 74 14.69 -7.89 1.52
CA ILE A 74 13.44 -7.63 0.78
C ILE A 74 12.41 -8.71 1.08
N GLY A 75 12.78 -10.00 0.98
CA GLY A 75 11.83 -11.10 1.19
C GLY A 75 11.21 -11.12 2.59
N VAL A 76 11.97 -10.75 3.62
CA VAL A 76 11.44 -10.61 4.99
C VAL A 76 10.44 -9.45 5.07
N GLN A 77 10.76 -8.29 4.48
CA GLN A 77 9.85 -7.15 4.46
C GLN A 77 8.56 -7.46 3.67
N ASP A 78 8.67 -8.20 2.56
CA ASP A 78 7.52 -8.63 1.75
C ASP A 78 6.58 -9.55 2.53
N LEU A 79 7.12 -10.49 3.31
CA LEU A 79 6.30 -11.34 4.17
C LEU A 79 5.55 -10.54 5.25
N ILE A 80 6.22 -9.59 5.91
CA ILE A 80 5.60 -8.75 6.94
C ILE A 80 4.51 -7.87 6.31
N PHE A 81 4.82 -7.23 5.18
CA PHE A 81 3.90 -6.38 4.45
C PHE A 81 2.66 -7.15 4.00
N LEU A 82 2.84 -8.30 3.35
CA LEU A 82 1.74 -9.15 2.91
C LEU A 82 0.90 -9.62 4.09
N ALA A 83 1.52 -10.13 5.17
CA ALA A 83 0.77 -10.60 6.34
C ALA A 83 -0.14 -9.51 6.93
N LEU A 84 0.37 -8.28 7.06
CA LEU A 84 -0.42 -7.14 7.54
C LEU A 84 -1.53 -6.77 6.57
N LEU A 85 -1.21 -6.69 5.27
CA LEU A 85 -2.15 -6.31 4.22
C LEU A 85 -3.29 -7.33 4.11
N THR A 86 -3.00 -8.62 4.24
CA THR A 86 -3.97 -9.70 4.05
C THR A 86 -4.78 -10.01 5.30
N ALA A 87 -4.34 -9.53 6.47
CA ALA A 87 -5.10 -9.64 7.72
C ALA A 87 -5.98 -8.40 7.94
N VAL A 88 -5.37 -7.21 7.95
CA VAL A 88 -6.04 -5.99 8.44
C VAL A 88 -7.03 -5.44 7.42
N GLN A 89 -6.63 -5.29 6.16
CA GLN A 89 -7.48 -4.66 5.16
C GLN A 89 -8.73 -5.51 4.84
N PRO A 90 -8.65 -6.85 4.67
CA PRO A 90 -9.83 -7.70 4.51
C PRO A 90 -10.75 -7.68 5.72
N TYR A 91 -10.20 -7.66 6.94
CA TYR A 91 -10.99 -7.57 8.16
C TYR A 91 -11.83 -6.27 8.20
N LEU A 92 -11.25 -5.14 7.81
CA LEU A 92 -11.96 -3.86 7.70
C LEU A 92 -13.08 -3.93 6.63
N PHE A 93 -12.83 -4.57 5.50
CA PHE A 93 -13.86 -4.77 4.46
C PHE A 93 -14.97 -5.72 4.88
N TYR A 94 -14.65 -6.79 5.60
CA TYR A 94 -15.64 -7.76 6.09
C TYR A 94 -16.58 -7.13 7.11
N THR A 95 -16.01 -6.45 8.11
CA THR A 95 -16.77 -5.78 9.17
C THR A 95 -17.47 -4.50 8.69
N GLY A 96 -17.09 -3.99 7.51
CA GLY A 96 -17.57 -2.71 7.04
C GLY A 96 -17.00 -1.53 7.84
N ALA A 97 -15.88 -1.68 8.55
CA ALA A 97 -15.37 -0.62 9.42
C ALA A 97 -14.92 0.63 8.65
N VAL A 98 -15.30 1.80 9.15
CA VAL A 98 -14.72 3.10 8.78
C VAL A 98 -13.61 3.47 9.77
N TYR A 99 -12.79 4.47 9.44
CA TYR A 99 -11.68 4.92 10.28
C TYR A 99 -12.07 5.08 11.76
N CYS A 100 -13.19 5.77 12.02
CA CYS A 100 -13.65 6.10 13.37
C CYS A 100 -14.19 4.91 14.19
N CYS A 101 -14.38 3.73 13.61
CA CYS A 101 -14.68 2.51 14.38
C CYS A 101 -13.48 2.03 15.20
N SER A 102 -12.28 2.24 14.68
CA SER A 102 -11.03 1.76 15.26
C SER A 102 -9.86 2.67 14.83
N PRO A 103 -9.88 3.97 15.23
CA PRO A 103 -8.98 4.98 14.69
C PRO A 103 -7.50 4.69 14.97
N ALA A 104 -7.17 4.22 16.18
CA ALA A 104 -5.81 3.86 16.55
C ALA A 104 -5.27 2.70 15.70
N VAL A 105 -6.06 1.63 15.53
CA VAL A 105 -5.65 0.45 14.75
C VAL A 105 -5.44 0.83 13.29
N THR A 106 -6.40 1.53 12.68
CA THR A 106 -6.34 1.90 11.27
C THR A 106 -5.22 2.91 11.00
N TYR A 107 -4.98 3.86 11.91
CA TYR A 107 -3.89 4.84 11.79
C TYR A 107 -2.50 4.16 11.88
N LEU A 108 -2.30 3.31 12.89
CA LEU A 108 -1.03 2.62 13.12
C LEU A 108 -0.73 1.66 11.97
N MET A 109 -1.71 0.84 11.57
CA MET A 109 -1.54 -0.10 10.46
C MET A 109 -1.30 0.64 9.13
N GLY A 110 -2.05 1.72 8.88
CA GLY A 110 -1.86 2.56 7.69
C GLY A 110 -0.47 3.21 7.63
N SER A 111 0.08 3.63 8.78
CA SER A 111 1.44 4.16 8.87
C SER A 111 2.49 3.07 8.58
N THR A 112 2.33 1.90 9.20
CA THR A 112 3.26 0.76 9.07
C THR A 112 3.28 0.20 7.67
N ILE A 113 2.11 -0.02 7.05
CA ILE A 113 1.99 -0.50 5.66
C ILE A 113 2.69 0.49 4.70
N ASN A 114 2.55 1.79 4.93
CA ASN A 114 3.22 2.80 4.12
C ASN A 114 4.75 2.76 4.27
N ALA A 115 5.26 2.66 5.50
CA ALA A 115 6.69 2.56 5.75
C ALA A 115 7.32 1.28 5.16
N LEU A 116 6.63 0.14 5.28
CA LEU A 116 7.05 -1.12 4.68
C LEU A 116 7.10 -1.01 3.15
N ARG A 117 6.10 -0.40 2.53
CA ARG A 117 6.08 -0.16 1.08
C ARG A 117 7.30 0.63 0.62
N VAL A 118 7.63 1.72 1.30
CA VAL A 118 8.80 2.55 0.97
C VAL A 118 10.12 1.78 1.18
N THR A 119 10.18 0.94 2.22
CA THR A 119 11.31 0.05 2.46
C THR A 119 11.51 -0.91 1.29
N GLN A 120 10.45 -1.52 0.79
CA GLN A 120 10.48 -2.47 -0.32
C GLN A 120 10.95 -1.81 -1.63
N THR A 121 10.33 -0.70 -2.02
CA THR A 121 10.67 0.01 -3.28
C THR A 121 12.12 0.48 -3.27
N THR A 122 12.56 1.10 -2.17
CA THR A 122 13.94 1.60 -2.03
C THR A 122 14.96 0.44 -2.04
N SER A 123 14.64 -0.67 -1.38
CA SER A 123 15.50 -1.86 -1.38
C SER A 123 15.59 -2.51 -2.77
N ALA A 124 14.49 -2.55 -3.52
CA ALA A 124 14.46 -3.06 -4.88
C ALA A 124 15.31 -2.18 -5.84
N SER A 125 15.31 -0.86 -5.67
CA SER A 125 16.24 0.02 -6.39
C SER A 125 17.70 -0.27 -6.04
N LEU A 126 18.01 -0.43 -4.75
CA LEU A 126 19.37 -0.78 -4.30
C LEU A 126 19.83 -2.13 -4.90
N LEU A 127 18.92 -3.12 -4.93
CA LEU A 127 19.15 -4.42 -5.52
C LEU A 127 19.49 -4.32 -7.03
N ALA A 128 18.71 -3.53 -7.78
CA ALA A 128 18.96 -3.32 -9.19
C ALA A 128 20.33 -2.66 -9.44
N LEU A 129 20.69 -1.65 -8.64
CA LEU A 129 22.01 -1.00 -8.70
C LEU A 129 23.14 -1.96 -8.36
N ASN A 130 22.96 -2.79 -7.33
CA ASN A 130 23.93 -3.82 -6.96
C ASN A 130 24.18 -4.80 -8.13
N ARG A 131 23.12 -5.20 -8.84
CA ARG A 131 23.25 -6.04 -10.04
C ARG A 131 23.96 -5.35 -11.19
N LEU A 132 23.70 -4.06 -11.38
CA LEU A 132 24.41 -3.29 -12.41
C LEU A 132 25.91 -3.21 -12.09
N ALA A 133 26.28 -2.95 -10.83
CA ALA A 133 27.66 -2.93 -10.38
C ALA A 133 28.35 -4.30 -10.56
N ASP A 134 27.68 -5.40 -10.17
CA ASP A 134 28.15 -6.78 -10.36
C ASP A 134 28.44 -7.11 -11.83
N ILE A 135 27.60 -6.61 -12.75
CA ILE A 135 27.75 -6.85 -14.18
C ILE A 135 28.82 -5.93 -14.78
N ILE A 136 28.92 -4.67 -14.39
CA ILE A 136 29.92 -3.75 -14.93
C ILE A 136 31.33 -4.19 -14.51
N GLN A 137 31.52 -4.57 -13.25
CA GLN A 137 32.81 -4.98 -12.65
C GLN A 137 33.87 -3.86 -12.64
N CYS A 138 33.46 -2.60 -12.57
CA CYS A 138 34.40 -1.48 -12.36
C CYS A 138 34.77 -1.35 -10.88
N LYS A 139 36.06 -1.13 -10.57
CA LYS A 139 36.55 -0.89 -9.19
C LYS A 139 35.79 0.25 -8.49
N SER A 140 35.41 1.30 -9.24
CA SER A 140 34.67 2.46 -8.71
C SER A 140 33.21 2.13 -8.35
N THR A 141 32.64 1.03 -8.83
CA THR A 141 31.26 0.61 -8.48
C THR A 141 31.24 -0.56 -7.50
N SER A 142 32.30 -1.37 -7.45
CA SER A 142 32.35 -2.55 -6.59
C SER A 142 32.49 -2.18 -5.11
N TRP A 143 33.28 -1.15 -4.79
CA TRP A 143 33.47 -0.70 -3.40
C TRP A 143 32.16 -0.32 -2.71
N LEU A 144 31.16 0.18 -3.43
CA LEU A 144 29.87 0.61 -2.87
C LEU A 144 29.04 -0.54 -2.28
N PHE A 145 29.31 -1.77 -2.72
CA PHE A 145 28.59 -2.97 -2.32
C PHE A 145 29.50 -4.04 -1.72
N GLU A 146 30.76 -3.74 -1.42
CA GLU A 146 31.70 -4.71 -0.88
C GLU A 146 31.54 -4.89 0.65
N GLY A 147 31.73 -6.14 1.10
CA GLY A 147 31.81 -6.48 2.52
C GLY A 147 30.58 -6.07 3.34
N ASN A 148 30.81 -5.24 4.36
CA ASN A 148 29.78 -4.86 5.33
C ASN A 148 29.04 -3.55 4.96
N ILE A 149 29.43 -2.87 3.88
CA ILE A 149 28.80 -1.61 3.44
C ILE A 149 27.31 -1.83 3.10
N VAL A 150 26.95 -3.03 2.64
CA VAL A 150 25.55 -3.41 2.39
C VAL A 150 24.67 -3.28 3.63
N TYR A 151 25.20 -3.57 4.83
CA TYR A 151 24.43 -3.40 6.07
C TYR A 151 24.21 -1.93 6.38
N VAL A 152 25.16 -1.04 6.03
CA VAL A 152 24.98 0.41 6.15
C VAL A 152 23.84 0.88 5.25
N TRP A 153 23.77 0.39 4.01
CA TRP A 153 22.64 0.67 3.12
C TRP A 153 21.30 0.17 3.67
N MET A 154 21.26 -1.04 4.23
CA MET A 154 20.05 -1.57 4.86
C MET A 154 19.60 -0.70 6.04
N ILE A 155 20.53 -0.30 6.91
CA ILE A 155 20.24 0.60 8.03
C ILE A 155 19.73 1.95 7.51
N ALA A 156 20.37 2.53 6.48
CA ALA A 156 19.93 3.78 5.87
C ALA A 156 18.50 3.67 5.32
N ILE A 157 18.14 2.54 4.69
CA ILE A 157 16.78 2.28 4.22
C ILE A 157 15.79 2.20 5.39
N VAL A 158 16.14 1.52 6.49
CA VAL A 158 15.29 1.43 7.69
C VAL A 158 15.10 2.79 8.35
N VAL A 159 16.15 3.63 8.39
CA VAL A 159 16.04 5.01 8.91
C VAL A 159 15.14 5.84 8.00
N TYR A 160 15.33 5.73 6.68
CA TYR A 160 14.49 6.42 5.69
C TYR A 160 13.02 5.99 5.78
N SER A 161 12.73 4.70 5.96
CA SER A 161 11.34 4.24 6.17
C SER A 161 10.78 4.61 7.54
N GLY A 162 11.64 4.71 8.56
CA GLY A 162 11.30 5.29 9.86
C GLY A 162 10.78 6.73 9.71
N TYR A 163 11.40 7.55 8.85
CA TYR A 163 10.87 8.88 8.56
C TYR A 163 9.44 8.83 8.01
N TYR A 164 9.12 7.87 7.13
CA TYR A 164 7.75 7.67 6.63
C TYR A 164 6.78 7.19 7.71
N LEU A 165 7.23 6.32 8.61
CA LEU A 165 6.40 5.83 9.71
C LEU A 165 6.00 6.97 10.66
N PHE A 166 6.93 7.85 10.99
CA PHE A 166 6.71 8.92 11.97
C PHE A 166 6.12 10.18 11.34
N PHE A 167 6.67 10.69 10.24
CA PHE A 167 6.38 12.06 9.80
C PHE A 167 5.42 12.15 8.62
N ILE A 168 5.18 11.05 7.91
CA ILE A 168 4.34 11.07 6.72
C ILE A 168 2.89 10.64 7.06
N PRO A 169 1.86 11.28 6.46
CA PRO A 169 0.47 10.89 6.69
C PRO A 169 0.21 9.41 6.35
N PRO A 170 -0.55 8.69 7.18
CA PRO A 170 -0.87 7.29 6.92
C PRO A 170 -1.81 7.11 5.74
N VAL A 171 -1.79 5.91 5.17
CA VAL A 171 -2.80 5.46 4.22
C VAL A 171 -3.93 4.78 4.99
N ILE A 172 -5.10 5.41 5.06
CA ILE A 172 -6.24 4.95 5.85
C ILE A 172 -7.19 4.16 4.97
N VAL A 173 -7.38 2.89 5.29
CA VAL A 173 -8.39 2.04 4.64
C VAL A 173 -9.73 2.25 5.33
N THR A 174 -10.75 2.58 4.54
CA THR A 174 -12.14 2.62 4.99
C THR A 174 -12.95 1.63 4.13
N SER A 175 -13.98 1.01 4.69
CA SER A 175 -14.81 0.05 3.95
C SER A 175 -15.64 0.67 2.83
N VAL A 176 -15.91 1.98 2.95
CA VAL A 176 -16.72 2.73 1.99
C VAL A 176 -15.96 2.90 0.67
N ASN A 177 -14.66 3.12 0.77
CA ASN A 177 -13.75 3.20 -0.37
C ASN A 177 -13.11 1.86 -0.67
N HIS A 178 -12.70 1.67 -1.93
CA HIS A 178 -12.03 0.44 -2.33
C HIS A 178 -10.50 0.54 -2.15
N VAL A 179 -9.97 1.74 -1.95
CA VAL A 179 -8.53 2.02 -1.76
C VAL A 179 -8.28 2.80 -0.49
N GLY A 180 -7.14 2.52 0.13
CA GLY A 180 -6.62 3.32 1.23
C GLY A 180 -6.37 4.77 0.79
N SER A 181 -6.97 5.72 1.51
CA SER A 181 -6.84 7.15 1.26
C SER A 181 -6.15 7.82 2.43
N PRO A 182 -5.32 8.84 2.23
CA PRO A 182 -4.80 9.64 3.33
C PRO A 182 -5.88 10.40 4.11
N ASN A 183 -7.06 10.63 3.50
CA ASN A 183 -8.20 11.28 4.14
C ASN A 183 -9.04 10.24 4.92
N PRO A 184 -9.15 10.35 6.26
CA PRO A 184 -9.90 9.39 7.08
C PRO A 184 -11.41 9.37 6.82
N TYR A 185 -11.97 10.47 6.30
CA TYR A 185 -13.41 10.62 6.04
C TYR A 185 -13.79 10.32 4.59
N SER A 186 -12.84 9.80 3.81
CA SER A 186 -13.05 9.58 2.39
C SER A 186 -14.18 8.57 2.16
N GLY A 187 -15.15 8.96 1.32
CA GLY A 187 -16.36 8.19 1.01
C GLY A 187 -17.56 8.48 1.93
N VAL A 188 -17.38 9.19 3.04
CA VAL A 188 -18.49 9.53 3.96
C VAL A 188 -19.08 10.89 3.60
N ASP A 189 -20.36 10.89 3.20
CA ASP A 189 -21.14 12.11 2.95
C ASP A 189 -22.07 12.39 4.15
N ASP A 190 -21.61 13.23 5.08
CA ASP A 190 -22.40 13.70 6.22
C ASP A 190 -21.96 15.14 6.58
N SER A 191 -22.92 16.04 6.75
CA SER A 191 -22.66 17.47 6.98
C SER A 191 -22.02 17.78 8.33
N ARG A 192 -21.99 16.82 9.26
CA ARG A 192 -21.31 16.94 10.55
C ARG A 192 -19.79 16.73 10.45
N VAL A 193 -19.31 16.11 9.37
CA VAL A 193 -17.89 15.83 9.19
C VAL A 193 -17.13 17.15 8.97
N PRO A 194 -15.98 17.35 9.65
CA PRO A 194 -15.20 18.57 9.47
C PRO A 194 -14.75 18.74 8.01
N ILE A 195 -15.02 19.92 7.45
CA ILE A 195 -14.58 20.29 6.10
C ILE A 195 -13.11 20.69 6.18
N ILE A 196 -12.23 19.77 5.82
CA ILE A 196 -10.78 19.98 5.79
C ILE A 196 -10.32 19.99 4.34
N ASP A 197 -9.42 20.91 3.99
CA ASP A 197 -8.85 20.96 2.64
C ASP A 197 -8.14 19.63 2.33
N ARG A 198 -8.57 18.99 1.24
CA ARG A 198 -8.01 17.72 0.73
C ARG A 198 -6.51 17.81 0.48
N ASN A 199 -5.98 19.00 0.20
CA ASN A 199 -4.54 19.19 0.01
C ASN A 199 -3.73 18.86 1.26
N GLN A 200 -4.30 19.01 2.45
CA GLN A 200 -3.61 18.73 3.71
C GLN A 200 -3.39 17.23 3.95
N TYR A 201 -4.18 16.38 3.31
CA TYR A 201 -4.01 14.93 3.33
C TYR A 201 -3.11 14.43 2.19
N LYS A 202 -2.65 15.30 1.27
CA LYS A 202 -1.83 14.82 0.15
C LYS A 202 -0.49 14.29 0.64
N ASN A 203 -0.21 13.04 0.30
CA ASN A 203 1.07 12.41 0.61
C ASN A 203 2.08 12.63 -0.53
N MET A 204 2.60 13.85 -0.62
CA MET A 204 3.57 14.21 -1.68
C MET A 204 4.87 13.43 -1.55
N ALA A 205 5.33 13.16 -0.33
CA ALA A 205 6.54 12.38 -0.09
C ALA A 205 6.43 10.95 -0.64
N LEU A 206 5.27 10.30 -0.46
CA LEU A 206 5.03 8.98 -1.03
C LEU A 206 4.97 9.03 -2.56
N PHE A 207 4.29 10.04 -3.12
CA PHE A 207 4.23 10.25 -4.57
C PHE A 207 5.62 10.42 -5.19
N TYR A 208 6.48 11.25 -4.58
CA TYR A 208 7.86 11.44 -5.05
C TYR A 208 8.70 10.17 -4.92
N ASN A 209 8.53 9.39 -3.83
CA ASN A 209 9.24 8.12 -3.66
C ASN A 209 8.84 7.10 -4.73
N ASP A 210 7.54 6.90 -4.95
CA ASP A 210 7.02 6.00 -5.99
C ASP A 210 7.50 6.44 -7.39
N SER A 211 7.45 7.74 -7.68
CA SER A 211 7.91 8.28 -8.97
C SER A 211 9.41 8.07 -9.18
N THR A 212 10.21 8.33 -8.15
CA THR A 212 11.66 8.13 -8.18
C THR A 212 12.00 6.66 -8.36
N PHE A 213 11.28 5.77 -7.67
CA PHE A 213 11.44 4.33 -7.80
C PHE A 213 11.25 3.88 -9.26
N ILE A 214 10.14 4.30 -9.90
CA ILE A 214 9.85 3.96 -11.30
C ILE A 214 10.99 4.42 -12.21
N VAL A 215 11.42 5.69 -12.10
CA VAL A 215 12.47 6.26 -12.94
C VAL A 215 13.80 5.53 -12.75
N VAL A 216 14.25 5.35 -11.50
CA VAL A 216 15.52 4.68 -11.19
C VAL A 216 15.49 3.24 -11.69
N LEU A 217 14.42 2.51 -11.44
CA LEU A 217 14.30 1.12 -11.86
C LEU A 217 14.37 1.01 -13.39
N SER A 218 13.59 1.81 -14.11
CA SER A 218 13.60 1.83 -15.58
C SER A 218 15.00 2.12 -16.14
N VAL A 219 15.67 3.16 -15.63
CA VAL A 219 17.02 3.52 -16.08
C VAL A 219 18.01 2.38 -15.82
N VAL A 220 18.00 1.81 -14.62
CA VAL A 220 18.95 0.74 -14.25
C VAL A 220 18.70 -0.52 -15.07
N TYR A 221 17.46 -0.93 -15.33
CA TYR A 221 17.18 -2.08 -16.19
C TYR A 221 17.57 -1.86 -17.65
N VAL A 222 17.36 -0.66 -18.20
CA VAL A 222 17.86 -0.33 -19.55
C VAL A 222 19.38 -0.43 -19.60
N LEU A 223 20.09 0.12 -18.61
CA LEU A 223 21.55 0.01 -18.51
C LEU A 223 22.03 -1.44 -18.34
N LEU A 224 21.32 -2.25 -17.56
CA LEU A 224 21.59 -3.68 -17.40
C LEU A 224 21.51 -4.40 -18.75
N ILE A 225 20.42 -4.18 -19.49
CA ILE A 225 20.21 -4.79 -20.81
C ILE A 225 21.34 -4.37 -21.78
N LEU A 226 21.64 -3.07 -21.87
CA LEU A 226 22.70 -2.55 -22.74
C LEU A 226 24.08 -3.14 -22.38
N THR A 227 24.39 -3.22 -21.08
CA THR A 227 25.68 -3.76 -20.60
C THR A 227 25.80 -5.25 -20.89
N ILE A 228 24.72 -6.01 -20.73
CA ILE A 228 24.68 -7.43 -21.10
C ILE A 228 24.90 -7.60 -22.60
N PHE A 229 24.17 -6.86 -23.44
CA PHE A 229 24.33 -6.92 -24.90
C PHE A 229 25.76 -6.59 -25.34
N TRP A 230 26.36 -5.55 -24.75
CA TRP A 230 27.72 -5.16 -25.07
C TRP A 230 28.75 -6.22 -24.66
N LYS A 231 28.63 -6.78 -23.44
CA LYS A 231 29.54 -7.84 -22.98
C LYS A 231 29.39 -9.15 -23.77
N VAL A 232 28.17 -9.54 -24.13
CA VAL A 232 27.91 -10.74 -24.95
C VAL A 232 28.50 -10.60 -26.35
N ARG A 233 28.44 -9.40 -26.96
CA ARG A 233 29.05 -9.15 -28.27
C ARG A 233 30.58 -9.10 -28.23
N LYS A 234 31.17 -8.59 -27.15
CA LYS A 234 32.63 -8.35 -27.03
C LYS A 234 33.40 -9.58 -26.54
N VAL A 235 32.76 -10.47 -25.79
CA VAL A 235 33.38 -11.69 -25.25
C VAL A 235 32.69 -12.90 -25.88
N ASN A 236 33.38 -13.56 -26.80
CA ASN A 236 32.92 -14.85 -27.33
C ASN A 236 33.04 -15.86 -26.17
N SER A 237 31.91 -16.41 -25.69
CA SER A 237 31.77 -17.50 -24.70
C SER A 237 31.50 -17.14 -23.21
N ALA A 238 30.64 -17.97 -22.60
CA ALA A 238 30.59 -18.39 -21.18
C ALA A 238 30.49 -17.36 -20.04
N TYR A 239 30.21 -16.07 -20.28
CA TYR A 239 30.07 -15.07 -19.20
C TYR A 239 28.95 -15.39 -18.17
N MET A 240 27.93 -16.12 -18.61
CA MET A 240 26.74 -16.46 -17.84
C MET A 240 26.88 -17.84 -17.18
N THR A 241 27.43 -17.88 -15.97
CA THR A 241 27.36 -19.06 -15.11
C THR A 241 25.89 -19.36 -14.76
N LYS A 242 25.51 -20.65 -14.67
CA LYS A 242 24.17 -21.08 -14.23
C LYS A 242 23.70 -20.36 -12.96
N ALA A 243 24.61 -20.14 -12.00
CA ALA A 243 24.34 -19.40 -10.77
C ALA A 243 23.89 -17.94 -10.99
N LYS A 244 24.52 -17.23 -11.95
CA LYS A 244 24.14 -15.85 -12.29
C LYS A 244 22.75 -15.79 -12.95
N ILE A 245 22.39 -16.77 -13.80
CA ILE A 245 21.04 -16.86 -14.41
C ILE A 245 19.98 -17.09 -13.33
N VAL A 246 20.22 -18.05 -12.43
CA VAL A 246 19.27 -18.37 -11.34
C VAL A 246 19.05 -17.15 -10.45
N LEU A 247 20.14 -16.44 -10.09
CA LEU A 247 20.05 -15.21 -9.31
C LEU A 247 19.28 -14.10 -10.05
N LEU A 248 19.48 -13.94 -11.35
CA LEU A 248 18.71 -12.98 -12.16
C LEU A 248 17.22 -13.33 -12.21
N LEU A 249 16.88 -14.61 -12.40
CA LEU A 249 15.49 -15.08 -12.39
C LEU A 249 14.82 -14.82 -11.04
N GLN A 250 15.53 -15.06 -9.93
CA GLN A 250 15.01 -14.79 -8.59
C GLN A 250 14.76 -13.30 -8.35
N VAL A 251 15.67 -12.41 -8.78
CA VAL A 251 15.48 -10.95 -8.68
C VAL A 251 14.26 -10.52 -9.50
N THR A 252 14.17 -10.95 -10.75
CA THR A 252 13.03 -10.63 -11.62
C THR A 252 11.71 -11.12 -11.03
N LEU A 253 11.70 -12.31 -10.42
CA LEU A 253 10.52 -12.85 -9.75
C LEU A 253 10.12 -11.99 -8.54
N ILE A 254 11.06 -11.67 -7.64
CA ILE A 254 10.78 -10.85 -6.44
C ILE A 254 10.29 -9.45 -6.83
N CYS A 255 10.98 -8.77 -7.75
CA CYS A 255 10.58 -7.46 -8.22
C CYS A 255 9.24 -7.49 -8.97
N GLY A 256 8.99 -8.53 -9.77
CA GLY A 256 7.72 -8.72 -10.47
C GLY A 256 6.55 -8.96 -9.52
N LEU A 257 6.74 -9.78 -8.48
CA LEU A 257 5.74 -10.02 -7.45
C LEU A 257 5.44 -8.75 -6.65
N SER A 258 6.47 -8.00 -6.26
CA SER A 258 6.32 -6.72 -5.57
C SER A 258 5.49 -5.72 -6.39
N TYR A 259 5.78 -5.62 -7.69
CA TYR A 259 5.02 -4.78 -8.60
C TYR A 259 3.56 -5.25 -8.75
N ALA A 260 3.35 -6.57 -8.89
CA ALA A 260 2.02 -7.15 -8.97
C ALA A 260 1.19 -6.83 -7.70
N THR A 261 1.80 -6.89 -6.51
CA THR A 261 1.11 -6.51 -5.26
C THR A 261 0.65 -5.04 -5.30
N ILE A 262 1.49 -4.12 -5.77
CA ILE A 262 1.10 -2.69 -5.88
C ILE A 262 -0.09 -2.52 -6.84
N VAL A 263 -0.02 -3.14 -8.03
CA VAL A 263 -1.08 -3.01 -9.03
C VAL A 263 -2.40 -3.61 -8.52
N LEU A 264 -2.35 -4.83 -7.97
CA LEU A 264 -3.54 -5.57 -7.56
C LEU A 264 -4.21 -4.98 -6.32
N PHE A 265 -3.44 -4.56 -5.32
CA PHE A 265 -3.99 -4.11 -4.03
C PHE A 265 -4.26 -2.61 -3.96
N PHE A 266 -3.67 -1.79 -4.84
CA PHE A 266 -3.80 -0.33 -4.79
C PHE A 266 -4.33 0.29 -6.10
N VAL A 267 -3.81 -0.11 -7.27
CA VAL A 267 -4.19 0.53 -8.55
C VAL A 267 -5.55 0.04 -9.05
N LEU A 268 -5.75 -1.28 -9.12
CA LEU A 268 -7.01 -1.85 -9.61
C LEU A 268 -8.23 -1.44 -8.78
N PRO A 269 -8.22 -1.53 -7.44
CA PRO A 269 -9.37 -1.10 -6.65
C PRO A 269 -9.60 0.41 -6.77
N GLY A 270 -8.55 1.18 -7.06
CA GLY A 270 -8.64 2.63 -7.28
C GLY A 270 -9.37 2.96 -8.58
N SER A 271 -9.08 2.19 -9.64
CA SER A 271 -9.81 2.29 -10.90
C SER A 271 -11.28 1.86 -10.75
N VAL A 272 -11.57 0.82 -9.97
CA VAL A 272 -12.96 0.39 -9.67
C VAL A 272 -13.72 1.49 -8.93
N GLN A 273 -13.12 2.11 -7.92
CA GLN A 273 -13.73 3.22 -7.19
C GLN A 273 -14.02 4.44 -8.08
N TRP A 274 -13.13 4.74 -9.04
CA TRP A 274 -13.34 5.80 -10.02
C TRP A 274 -14.56 5.50 -10.91
N ILE A 275 -14.70 4.26 -11.37
CA ILE A 275 -15.83 3.82 -12.21
C ILE A 275 -17.15 3.90 -11.42
N ASP A 276 -17.18 3.37 -10.19
CA ASP A 276 -18.37 3.44 -9.32
C ASP A 276 -18.77 4.90 -9.08
N GLY A 277 -17.80 5.79 -8.79
CA GLY A 277 -18.04 7.22 -8.61
C GLY A 277 -18.63 7.91 -9.85
N TYR A 278 -18.19 7.53 -11.05
CA TYR A 278 -18.77 8.03 -12.31
C TYR A 278 -20.20 7.53 -12.52
N ILE A 279 -20.49 6.26 -12.25
CA ILE A 279 -21.83 5.66 -12.40
C ILE A 279 -22.81 6.32 -11.42
N PHE A 280 -22.44 6.45 -10.14
CA PHE A 280 -23.29 7.11 -9.14
C PHE A 280 -23.57 8.58 -9.47
N ARG A 281 -22.56 9.32 -9.97
CA ARG A 281 -22.76 10.72 -10.40
C ARG A 281 -23.67 10.81 -11.63
N ALA A 282 -23.50 9.93 -12.60
CA ALA A 282 -24.37 9.86 -13.78
C ALA A 282 -25.82 9.48 -13.43
N GLU A 283 -26.02 8.66 -12.40
CA GLU A 283 -27.35 8.25 -11.94
C GLU A 283 -28.03 9.30 -11.03
N GLY A 284 -27.25 10.08 -10.29
CA GLY A 284 -27.70 11.26 -9.56
C GLY A 284 -28.16 12.38 -10.49
N ASP A 285 -27.42 12.64 -11.57
CA ASP A 285 -27.82 13.61 -12.61
C ASP A 285 -29.10 13.18 -13.35
N LYS A 286 -29.27 11.88 -13.61
CA LYS A 286 -30.49 11.35 -14.24
C LYS A 286 -31.74 11.42 -13.37
N LYS A 287 -31.61 11.47 -12.03
CA LYS A 287 -32.76 11.43 -11.11
C LYS A 287 -33.31 12.80 -10.71
N GLY A 288 -32.57 13.89 -10.93
CA GLY A 288 -33.00 15.27 -10.70
C GLY A 288 -33.33 15.62 -9.22
N PRO A 289 -33.12 16.86 -8.77
CA PRO A 289 -33.27 17.25 -7.36
C PRO A 289 -34.70 17.07 -6.79
N HIS A 290 -35.72 17.02 -7.64
CA HIS A 290 -37.12 16.91 -7.22
C HIS A 290 -37.56 15.52 -6.74
N ARG A 291 -36.92 14.41 -7.17
CA ARG A 291 -37.32 13.05 -6.73
C ARG A 291 -36.72 12.64 -5.39
N LEU A 292 -35.51 13.11 -5.07
CA LEU A 292 -34.85 12.82 -3.78
C LEU A 292 -35.58 13.47 -2.60
N LEU A 293 -36.13 14.68 -2.79
CA LEU A 293 -37.01 15.33 -1.81
C LEU A 293 -38.31 14.56 -1.59
N ASN A 294 -38.91 14.00 -2.65
CA ASN A 294 -40.14 13.21 -2.52
C ASN A 294 -39.92 11.84 -1.85
N GLN A 295 -38.77 11.20 -2.04
CA GLN A 295 -38.44 9.95 -1.36
C GLN A 295 -38.13 10.17 0.13
N LYS A 296 -37.42 11.25 0.46
CA LYS A 296 -37.14 11.65 1.85
C LYS A 296 -38.42 12.08 2.59
N ASN A 297 -39.35 12.74 1.89
CA ASN A 297 -40.66 13.10 2.45
C ASN A 297 -41.59 11.89 2.64
N ARG A 298 -41.58 10.91 1.71
CA ARG A 298 -42.33 9.64 1.89
C ARG A 298 -41.81 8.80 3.05
N PHE A 299 -40.49 8.70 3.18
CA PHE A 299 -39.88 7.99 4.30
C PHE A 299 -40.20 8.66 5.64
N ASN A 300 -40.16 10.00 5.70
CA ASN A 300 -40.55 10.74 6.91
C ASN A 300 -42.04 10.66 7.22
N SER A 301 -42.94 10.57 6.23
CA SER A 301 -44.37 10.36 6.48
C SER A 301 -44.67 8.95 6.99
N ASP A 302 -43.97 7.93 6.48
CA ASP A 302 -44.14 6.54 6.91
C ASP A 302 -43.60 6.29 8.32
N VAL A 303 -42.46 6.90 8.67
CA VAL A 303 -41.90 6.86 10.04
C VAL A 303 -42.81 7.61 11.02
N ARG A 304 -43.40 8.75 10.62
CA ARG A 304 -44.34 9.50 11.48
C ARG A 304 -45.65 8.72 11.68
N ALA A 305 -46.16 8.05 10.65
CA ALA A 305 -47.34 7.17 10.74
C ALA A 305 -47.12 5.94 11.64
N LEU A 306 -45.90 5.38 11.66
CA LEU A 306 -45.53 4.28 12.54
C LEU A 306 -45.35 4.73 14.01
N SER A 307 -44.89 5.96 14.25
CA SER A 307 -44.80 6.52 15.61
C SER A 307 -46.17 6.77 16.25
N VAL A 308 -47.15 7.25 15.49
CA VAL A 308 -48.54 7.51 15.95
C VAL A 308 -49.31 6.21 16.23
N ARG A 309 -48.99 5.12 15.54
CA ARG A 309 -49.57 3.79 15.83
C ARG A 309 -49.01 3.14 17.09
N ARG A 310 -47.80 3.52 17.54
CA ARG A 310 -47.22 3.01 18.79
C ARG A 310 -47.76 3.71 20.04
N THR A 311 -48.11 4.99 19.97
CA THR A 311 -48.70 5.74 21.10
C THR A 311 -50.18 5.45 21.34
N LYS A 312 -50.91 4.86 20.37
CA LYS A 312 -52.31 4.41 20.57
C LYS A 312 -52.45 2.98 21.11
N LYS A 313 -51.33 2.28 21.37
CA LYS A 313 -51.30 0.88 21.83
C LYS A 313 -50.63 0.71 23.20
N SER A 314 -50.45 1.81 23.95
CA SER A 314 -50.04 1.85 25.35
C SER A 314 -51.14 2.47 26.20
#